data_AF-A0A8J6HUB8-F1
#
_entry.id   AF-A0A8J6HUB8-F1
#
_cell.length_a   1.000
_cell.length_b   1.000
_cell.length_c   1.000
_cell.angle_alpha   90.00
_cell.angle_beta   90.00
_cell.angle_gamma   90.00
#
_symmetry.space_group_name_H-M   'P 1'
#
loop_
_entity.id
_entity.type
_entity.pdbx_description
1 polymer ?
#
loop_
_entity_poly.entity_id
_entity_poly.type
_entity_poly.pdbx_seq_one_letter_code
_entity_poly.pdbx_strand_id
1 'polypeptide(L)'
;MKYGKTLVNDVKTTLKVLVLFVPLPIFWALYDQQGSGWTFQATRMDGYIGFYTILPDQMQVINPLLILIFIPLFTYLIYPAFAKCNFLKTPLQRMVCGGLLTAASFGISAGVSFALEATEPSLPTEGNCQIRIYNPLDCNAILTAEPYIKNQDIKTMGYTNLDIPNVYGEKVVDFSITGCDGKINYQTGSNLSVIEKETLFYYMLPDSFVRGQDDIERDENGLPKIRTLVNKRVEDFNLTYSDSEKDVLNLPSNDDSLFSINPGSYKVQSFPKELKFYLGGVYTVLVSLDNNNDVQNVEYYEVTQPNSVHILWLIPQYVVITAGEIMFSITGLEFSYSQAPVTMKSVLTAAFLLTTAIGNLIIVIIESAKIFEKQSEDFLLYAGLMVLDMILFGLMAMKYKYINMEQNSDNEELENKSERKESNAIDNPTFKHNDDDA
;
A
#
# COMPACT_ATOMS: atom_id res chain seq x y z
N MET A 1 51.81 24.99 5.85
CA MET A 1 50.65 24.08 5.65
C MET A 1 49.88 23.82 6.97
N LYS A 2 49.39 24.86 7.69
CA LYS A 2 48.63 24.66 8.94
C LYS A 2 47.18 24.25 8.71
N TYR A 3 46.52 24.82 7.70
CA TYR A 3 45.13 24.47 7.32
C TYR A 3 44.92 23.02 6.87
N GLY A 4 45.98 22.32 6.45
CA GLY A 4 45.87 20.92 6.01
C GLY A 4 45.62 19.95 7.17
N LYS A 5 46.20 20.18 8.36
CA LYS A 5 46.08 19.23 9.48
C LYS A 5 44.69 19.25 10.11
N THR A 6 44.13 20.43 10.32
CA THR A 6 42.75 20.63 10.83
C THR A 6 41.74 20.06 9.85
N LEU A 7 41.86 20.38 8.56
CA LEU A 7 40.98 19.83 7.53
C LEU A 7 41.05 18.29 7.48
N VAL A 8 42.24 17.69 7.58
CA VAL A 8 42.40 16.23 7.62
C VAL A 8 41.73 15.63 8.86
N ASN A 9 41.77 16.30 10.01
CA ASN A 9 41.10 15.83 11.22
C ASN A 9 39.56 15.94 11.10
N ASP A 10 39.07 17.04 10.53
CA ASP A 10 37.65 17.25 10.25
C ASP A 10 37.10 16.19 9.28
N VAL A 11 37.85 15.89 8.22
CA VAL A 11 37.50 14.81 7.27
C VAL A 11 37.47 13.45 7.96
N LYS A 12 38.46 13.13 8.80
CA LYS A 12 38.47 11.86 9.56
C LYS A 12 37.29 11.74 10.51
N THR A 13 36.92 12.84 11.15
CA THR A 13 35.76 12.90 12.06
C THR A 13 34.45 12.71 11.29
N THR A 14 34.31 13.44 10.18
CA THR A 14 33.17 13.32 9.25
C THR A 14 33.03 11.88 8.75
N LEU A 15 34.13 11.24 8.34
CA LEU A 15 34.12 9.87 7.85
C LEU A 15 33.59 8.88 8.89
N LYS A 16 33.92 9.05 10.17
CA LYS A 16 33.38 8.19 11.25
C LYS A 16 31.86 8.32 11.38
N VAL A 17 31.31 9.52 11.19
CA VAL A 17 29.85 9.73 11.17
C VAL A 17 29.23 9.12 9.91
N LEU A 18 29.88 9.28 8.75
CA LEU A 18 29.41 8.67 7.50
C LEU A 18 29.38 7.14 7.55
N VAL A 19 30.31 6.50 8.26
CA VAL A 19 30.23 5.05 8.48
C VAL A 19 28.96 4.67 9.24
N LEU A 20 28.51 5.47 10.23
CA LEU A 20 27.22 5.24 10.89
C LEU A 20 26.02 5.43 9.96
N PHE A 21 26.17 6.13 8.83
CA PHE A 21 25.08 6.34 7.87
C PHE A 21 24.87 5.15 6.92
N VAL A 22 25.76 4.15 6.93
CA VAL A 22 25.65 2.99 6.03
C VAL A 22 24.32 2.22 6.16
N PRO A 23 23.73 2.04 7.35
CA PRO A 23 22.42 1.38 7.51
C PRO A 23 21.20 2.27 7.14
N LEU A 24 21.35 3.61 7.22
CA LEU A 24 20.23 4.55 7.04
C LEU A 24 19.46 4.41 5.70
N PRO A 25 20.09 4.10 4.54
CA PRO A 25 19.35 3.84 3.31
C PRO A 25 18.30 2.75 3.43
N ILE A 26 18.54 1.69 4.22
CA ILE A 26 17.56 0.62 4.43
C ILE A 26 16.40 1.15 5.28
N PHE A 27 16.68 1.93 6.33
CA PHE A 27 15.64 2.60 7.08
C PHE A 27 14.73 3.44 6.16
N TRP A 28 15.30 4.28 5.30
CA TRP A 28 14.53 5.12 4.39
C TRP A 28 13.76 4.32 3.34
N ALA A 29 14.39 3.29 2.77
CA ALA A 29 13.74 2.40 1.82
C ALA A 29 12.48 1.77 2.40
N LEU A 30 12.52 1.37 3.67
CA LEU A 30 11.38 0.75 4.33
C LEU A 30 10.40 1.81 4.84
N TYR A 31 10.86 2.91 5.43
CA TYR A 31 9.99 3.97 5.94
C TYR A 31 9.11 4.59 4.84
N ASP A 32 9.67 4.87 3.66
CA ASP A 32 8.95 5.51 2.56
C ASP A 32 7.85 4.60 1.94
N GLN A 33 7.83 3.29 2.26
CA GLN A 33 6.77 2.35 1.85
C GLN A 33 5.38 2.72 2.38
N GLN A 34 5.29 3.57 3.41
CA GLN A 34 4.02 4.10 3.87
C GLN A 34 3.28 4.95 2.82
N GLY A 35 4.01 5.47 1.81
CA GLY A 35 3.43 6.27 0.73
C GLY A 35 2.77 5.44 -0.37
N SER A 36 3.35 4.28 -0.72
CA SER A 36 2.81 3.39 -1.75
C SER A 36 2.03 2.23 -1.12
N GLY A 37 2.72 1.37 -0.36
CA GLY A 37 2.17 0.12 0.18
C GLY A 37 0.90 0.32 1.03
N TRP A 38 0.86 1.33 1.89
CA TRP A 38 -0.32 1.59 2.71
C TRP A 38 -1.46 2.25 1.94
N THR A 39 -1.17 2.99 0.88
CA THR A 39 -2.20 3.48 -0.04
C THR A 39 -2.86 2.30 -0.75
N PHE A 40 -2.08 1.33 -1.25
CA PHE A 40 -2.63 0.08 -1.82
C PHE A 40 -3.35 -0.79 -0.79
N GLN A 41 -2.94 -0.74 0.48
CA GLN A 41 -3.70 -1.38 1.55
C GLN A 41 -5.06 -0.69 1.73
N ALA A 42 -5.09 0.65 1.70
CA ALA A 42 -6.27 1.47 1.88
C ALA A 42 -7.30 1.33 0.75
N THR A 43 -6.89 1.07 -0.50
CA THR A 43 -7.84 0.82 -1.63
C THR A 43 -8.72 -0.40 -1.39
N ARG A 44 -8.26 -1.34 -0.56
CA ARG A 44 -8.98 -2.57 -0.18
C ARG A 44 -9.79 -2.43 1.12
N MET A 45 -9.87 -1.24 1.70
CA MET A 45 -10.58 -0.94 2.94
C MET A 45 -11.88 -0.17 2.70
N ASP A 46 -12.79 -0.20 3.67
CA ASP A 46 -14.00 0.61 3.65
C ASP A 46 -13.69 2.04 4.13
N GLY A 47 -13.77 3.00 3.20
CA GLY A 47 -13.56 4.41 3.46
C GLY A 47 -14.79 5.16 4.00
N TYR A 48 -15.95 4.52 4.09
CA TYR A 48 -17.19 5.20 4.45
C TYR A 48 -17.31 5.44 5.96
N ILE A 49 -17.27 6.71 6.35
CA ILE A 49 -17.39 7.13 7.76
C ILE A 49 -18.80 7.62 8.13
N GLY A 50 -19.81 7.25 7.34
CA GLY A 50 -21.22 7.62 7.55
C GLY A 50 -21.68 8.91 6.85
N PHE A 51 -20.82 9.93 6.77
CA PHE A 51 -21.15 11.23 6.15
C PHE A 51 -20.21 11.62 5.00
N TYR A 52 -19.09 10.93 4.88
CA TYR A 52 -18.06 11.18 3.88
C TYR A 52 -17.37 9.85 3.58
N THR A 53 -16.76 9.75 2.40
CA THR A 53 -15.95 8.60 2.01
C THR A 53 -14.50 9.06 1.92
N ILE A 54 -13.65 8.55 2.81
CA ILE A 54 -12.22 8.84 2.79
C ILE A 54 -11.60 8.06 1.64
N LEU A 55 -10.94 8.77 0.73
CA LEU A 55 -10.19 8.16 -0.37
C LEU A 55 -8.84 7.62 0.13
N PRO A 56 -8.33 6.52 -0.44
CA PRO A 56 -7.05 5.91 -0.05
C PRO A 56 -5.89 6.92 0.07
N ASP A 57 -5.69 7.76 -0.95
CA ASP A 57 -4.62 8.77 -0.99
C ASP A 57 -4.72 9.81 0.13
N GLN A 58 -5.94 10.09 0.62
CA GLN A 58 -6.15 11.07 1.69
C GLN A 58 -5.59 10.61 3.03
N MET A 59 -5.37 9.30 3.22
CA MET A 59 -4.81 8.76 4.46
C MET A 59 -3.39 9.25 4.73
N GLN A 60 -2.65 9.67 3.69
CA GLN A 60 -1.30 10.21 3.84
C GLN A 60 -1.28 11.53 4.63
N VAL A 61 -2.41 12.27 4.71
CA VAL A 61 -2.53 13.50 5.51
C VAL A 61 -2.35 13.23 7.01
N ILE A 62 -2.58 12.00 7.47
CA ILE A 62 -2.45 11.62 8.88
C ILE A 62 -1.00 11.79 9.35
N ASN A 63 -0.01 11.42 8.54
CA ASN A 63 1.40 11.51 8.95
C ASN A 63 1.85 12.94 9.32
N PRO A 64 1.74 13.97 8.45
CA PRO A 64 2.13 15.34 8.82
C PRO A 64 1.30 15.91 9.99
N LEU A 65 0.02 15.53 10.12
CA LEU A 65 -0.80 15.92 11.27
C LEU A 65 -0.28 15.31 12.58
N LEU A 66 0.09 14.04 12.56
CA LEU A 66 0.70 13.36 13.71
C LEU A 66 2.06 13.96 14.05
N ILE A 67 2.90 14.31 13.06
CA ILE A 67 4.19 14.97 13.29
C ILE A 67 4.00 16.28 14.07
N LEU A 68 3.03 17.12 13.66
CA LEU A 68 2.74 18.40 14.33
C LEU A 68 2.33 18.22 15.79
N ILE A 69 1.62 17.13 16.12
CA ILE A 69 1.22 16.81 17.49
C ILE A 69 2.37 16.15 18.26
N PHE A 70 3.12 15.28 17.62
CA PHE A 70 4.11 14.44 18.27
C PHE A 70 5.42 15.17 18.54
N ILE A 71 5.87 16.11 17.69
CA ILE A 71 7.08 16.91 17.98
C ILE A 71 7.01 17.58 19.38
N PRO A 72 5.98 18.38 19.73
CA PRO A 72 5.90 18.98 21.05
C PRO A 72 5.70 17.92 22.15
N LEU A 73 4.93 16.86 21.88
CA LEU A 73 4.74 15.76 22.84
C LEU A 73 6.08 15.06 23.18
N PHE A 74 6.89 14.73 22.18
CA PHE A 74 8.18 14.09 22.36
C PHE A 74 9.18 15.02 23.06
N THR A 75 9.23 16.28 22.63
CA THR A 75 10.19 17.27 23.17
C THR A 75 9.89 17.65 24.62
N TYR A 76 8.62 17.90 24.97
CA TYR A 76 8.27 18.43 26.29
C TYR A 76 7.82 17.36 27.29
N LEU A 77 7.33 16.21 26.84
CA LEU A 77 6.81 15.17 27.73
C LEU A 77 7.65 13.89 27.68
N ILE A 78 7.78 13.26 26.51
CA ILE A 78 8.34 11.91 26.41
C ILE A 78 9.84 11.88 26.66
N TYR A 79 10.64 12.73 25.99
CA TYR A 79 12.09 12.75 26.20
C TYR A 79 12.50 13.17 27.63
N PRO A 80 11.86 14.16 28.26
CA PRO A 80 12.10 14.45 29.68
C PRO A 80 11.71 13.29 30.60
N ALA A 81 10.64 12.56 30.30
CA ALA A 81 10.26 11.36 31.06
C ALA A 81 11.30 10.24 30.92
N PHE A 82 11.76 9.97 29.70
CA PHE A 82 12.84 9.02 29.43
C PHE A 82 14.13 9.37 30.18
N ALA A 83 14.49 10.66 30.18
CA ALA A 83 15.64 11.16 30.93
C ALA A 83 15.50 10.92 32.44
N LYS A 84 14.31 11.16 33.03
CA LYS A 84 14.03 10.88 34.45
C LYS A 84 14.14 9.38 34.78
N CYS A 85 13.70 8.52 33.86
CA CYS A 85 13.76 7.06 34.04
C CYS A 85 15.11 6.43 33.65
N ASN A 86 16.12 7.23 33.31
CA ASN A 86 17.41 6.76 32.79
C ASN A 86 17.32 5.87 31.54
N PHE A 87 16.26 6.02 30.75
CA PHE A 87 15.96 5.25 29.54
C PHE A 87 16.28 6.08 28.29
N LEU A 88 16.80 5.47 27.22
CA LEU A 88 17.09 6.11 25.91
C LEU A 88 17.80 7.49 26.02
N LYS A 89 18.93 7.50 26.72
CA LYS A 89 19.68 8.73 27.01
C LYS A 89 20.40 9.31 25.82
N THR A 90 20.87 8.45 24.91
CA THR A 90 21.69 8.88 23.78
C THR A 90 20.87 9.02 22.50
N PRO A 91 21.21 9.98 21.61
CA PRO A 91 20.56 10.11 20.31
C PRO A 91 20.55 8.81 19.50
N LEU A 92 21.66 8.04 19.52
CA LEU A 92 21.76 6.80 18.77
C LEU A 92 20.84 5.69 19.34
N GLN A 93 20.65 5.63 20.66
CA GLN A 93 19.68 4.71 21.26
C GLN A 93 18.25 5.05 20.84
N ARG A 94 17.91 6.35 20.78
CA ARG A 94 16.61 6.81 20.29
C ARG A 94 16.40 6.42 18.84
N MET A 95 17.42 6.60 17.99
CA MET A 95 17.35 6.16 16.59
C MET A 95 17.09 4.66 16.47
N VAL A 96 17.85 3.79 17.18
CA VAL A 96 17.59 2.33 17.18
C VAL A 96 16.16 2.02 17.60
N CYS A 97 15.68 2.64 18.68
CA CYS A 97 14.31 2.45 19.14
C CYS A 97 13.28 2.96 18.12
N GLY A 98 13.56 4.06 17.44
CA GLY A 98 12.71 4.61 16.37
C GLY A 98 12.56 3.63 15.22
N GLY A 99 13.66 3.04 14.73
CA GLY A 99 13.57 2.02 13.68
C GLY A 99 12.89 0.72 14.14
N LEU A 100 13.02 0.33 15.41
CA LEU A 100 12.26 -0.80 15.95
C LEU A 100 10.74 -0.50 16.04
N LEU A 101 10.35 0.76 16.30
CA LEU A 101 8.96 1.18 16.19
C LEU A 101 8.49 1.12 14.74
N THR A 102 9.31 1.57 13.77
CA THR A 102 8.99 1.40 12.34
C THR A 102 8.83 -0.07 11.94
N ALA A 103 9.64 -0.98 12.49
CA ALA A 103 9.43 -2.42 12.29
C ALA A 103 8.08 -2.89 12.87
N ALA A 104 7.72 -2.40 14.06
CA ALA A 104 6.44 -2.72 14.69
C ALA A 104 5.24 -2.19 13.89
N SER A 105 5.32 -1.01 13.25
CA SER A 105 4.25 -0.52 12.39
C SER A 105 4.03 -1.41 11.17
N PHE A 106 5.10 -1.98 10.58
CA PHE A 106 4.96 -2.98 9.52
C PHE A 106 4.35 -4.29 10.02
N GLY A 107 4.64 -4.70 11.26
CA GLY A 107 3.95 -5.83 11.89
C GLY A 107 2.45 -5.60 12.07
N ILE A 108 2.04 -4.39 12.46
CA ILE A 108 0.63 -3.99 12.53
C ILE A 108 -0.01 -4.02 11.13
N SER A 109 0.68 -3.43 10.14
CA SER A 109 0.26 -3.42 8.73
C SER A 109 0.07 -4.83 8.17
N ALA A 110 0.98 -5.76 8.47
CA ALA A 110 0.83 -7.17 8.10
C ALA A 110 -0.42 -7.79 8.72
N GLY A 111 -0.69 -7.50 10.00
CA GLY A 111 -1.92 -7.94 10.69
C GLY A 111 -3.20 -7.46 10.00
N VAL A 112 -3.23 -6.19 9.58
CA VAL A 112 -4.36 -5.62 8.82
C VAL A 112 -4.46 -6.30 7.44
N SER A 113 -3.34 -6.51 6.74
CA SER A 113 -3.32 -7.20 5.44
C SER A 113 -3.85 -8.62 5.53
N PHE A 114 -3.55 -9.38 6.59
CA PHE A 114 -4.13 -10.71 6.76
C PHE A 114 -5.65 -10.69 6.88
N ALA A 115 -6.21 -9.67 7.56
CA ALA A 115 -7.66 -9.50 7.65
C ALA A 115 -8.28 -9.13 6.29
N LEU A 116 -7.57 -8.35 5.47
CA LEU A 116 -8.00 -7.99 4.12
C LEU A 116 -7.96 -9.18 3.16
N GLU A 117 -6.85 -9.92 3.14
CA GLU A 117 -6.64 -11.10 2.29
C GLU A 117 -7.64 -12.21 2.58
N ALA A 118 -8.15 -12.32 3.81
CA ALA A 118 -9.22 -13.25 4.15
C ALA A 118 -10.56 -12.96 3.43
N THR A 119 -10.73 -11.75 2.89
CA THR A 119 -11.93 -11.32 2.15
C THR A 119 -11.73 -11.32 0.63
N GLU A 120 -10.51 -11.60 0.16
CA GLU A 120 -10.22 -11.63 -1.27
C GLU A 120 -10.78 -12.91 -1.91
N PRO A 121 -11.28 -12.81 -3.15
CA PRO A 121 -11.81 -13.97 -3.86
C PRO A 121 -10.66 -14.95 -4.17
N SER A 122 -10.89 -16.24 -3.90
CA SER A 122 -9.92 -17.28 -4.22
C SER A 122 -9.88 -17.51 -5.73
N LEU A 123 -8.77 -17.15 -6.37
CA LEU A 123 -8.52 -17.47 -7.77
C LEU A 123 -8.24 -18.98 -7.96
N PRO A 124 -8.67 -19.59 -9.08
CA PRO A 124 -8.44 -21.00 -9.33
C PRO A 124 -6.94 -21.30 -9.53
N THR A 125 -6.42 -22.25 -8.75
CA THR A 125 -5.03 -22.74 -8.82
C THR A 125 -4.84 -23.78 -9.93
N GLU A 126 -3.61 -24.27 -10.11
CA GLU A 126 -3.29 -25.36 -11.04
C GLU A 126 -4.23 -26.56 -10.90
N GLY A 127 -4.69 -27.08 -12.04
CA GLY A 127 -5.66 -28.18 -12.10
C GLY A 127 -7.12 -27.80 -11.86
N ASN A 128 -7.45 -26.53 -11.56
CA ASN A 128 -8.81 -26.08 -11.27
C ASN A 128 -9.27 -24.98 -12.25
N CYS A 129 -10.58 -24.91 -12.45
CA CYS A 129 -11.28 -23.85 -13.19
C CYS A 129 -12.52 -23.44 -12.39
N GLN A 130 -12.91 -22.17 -12.42
CA GLN A 130 -14.16 -21.72 -11.83
C GLN A 130 -15.12 -21.27 -12.93
N ILE A 131 -16.36 -21.79 -12.88
CA ILE A 131 -17.41 -21.45 -13.84
C ILE A 131 -18.61 -20.87 -13.09
N ARG A 132 -19.05 -19.71 -13.53
CA ARG A 132 -20.21 -19.01 -13.01
C ARG A 132 -21.33 -19.00 -14.03
N ILE A 133 -22.53 -19.37 -13.60
CA ILE A 133 -23.67 -19.45 -14.50
C ILE A 133 -24.76 -18.51 -14.00
N TYR A 134 -25.21 -17.62 -14.89
CA TYR A 134 -26.26 -16.66 -14.62
C TYR A 134 -27.51 -16.96 -15.45
N ASN A 135 -28.67 -16.96 -14.80
CA ASN A 135 -29.95 -17.17 -15.46
C ASN A 135 -30.84 -15.93 -15.31
N PRO A 136 -30.82 -15.00 -16.29
CA PRO A 136 -31.70 -13.84 -16.30
C PRO A 136 -33.14 -14.18 -16.75
N LEU A 137 -33.44 -15.45 -17.06
CA LEU A 137 -34.77 -15.88 -17.49
C LEU A 137 -35.71 -16.06 -16.28
N ASP A 138 -37.00 -15.93 -16.54
CA ASP A 138 -38.11 -16.09 -15.59
C ASP A 138 -38.48 -17.57 -15.32
N CYS A 139 -37.54 -18.50 -15.56
CA CYS A 139 -37.76 -19.94 -15.44
C CYS A 139 -36.54 -20.68 -14.93
N ASN A 140 -36.75 -21.86 -14.33
CA ASN A 140 -35.67 -22.72 -13.84
C ASN A 140 -35.13 -23.61 -14.97
N ALA A 141 -33.84 -23.88 -14.93
CA ALA A 141 -33.16 -24.73 -15.89
C ALA A 141 -32.17 -25.67 -15.18
N ILE A 142 -31.89 -26.81 -15.80
CA ILE A 142 -30.94 -27.81 -15.30
C ILE A 142 -29.85 -27.99 -16.35
N LEU A 143 -28.60 -27.72 -15.97
CA LEU A 143 -27.41 -27.88 -16.80
C LEU A 143 -26.71 -29.20 -16.50
N THR A 144 -26.38 -29.94 -17.56
CA THR A 144 -25.55 -31.15 -17.51
C THR A 144 -24.46 -31.07 -18.57
N ALA A 145 -23.20 -31.17 -18.15
CA ALA A 145 -22.01 -31.18 -18.99
C ALA A 145 -21.00 -32.19 -18.44
N GLU A 146 -21.11 -33.45 -18.86
CA GLU A 146 -20.28 -34.53 -18.34
C GLU A 146 -18.85 -34.50 -18.93
N PRO A 147 -17.80 -34.80 -18.14
CA PRO A 147 -17.84 -35.36 -16.78
C PRO A 147 -17.91 -34.34 -15.64
N TYR A 148 -17.88 -33.04 -15.92
CA TYR A 148 -17.62 -32.00 -14.91
C TYR A 148 -18.85 -31.52 -14.15
N ILE A 149 -20.00 -31.36 -14.83
CA ILE A 149 -21.23 -30.81 -14.25
C ILE A 149 -22.35 -31.83 -14.43
N LYS A 150 -23.00 -32.24 -13.34
CA LYS A 150 -24.08 -33.24 -13.35
C LYS A 150 -25.36 -32.65 -12.76
N ASN A 151 -26.38 -32.45 -13.61
CA ASN A 151 -27.72 -32.01 -13.21
C ASN A 151 -27.72 -30.81 -12.25
N GLN A 152 -26.97 -29.77 -12.61
CA GLN A 152 -26.90 -28.54 -11.82
C GLN A 152 -28.19 -27.72 -12.02
N ASP A 153 -28.91 -27.49 -10.92
CA ASP A 153 -30.10 -26.63 -10.92
C ASP A 153 -29.67 -25.15 -10.98
N ILE A 154 -30.28 -24.42 -11.92
CA ILE A 154 -30.10 -22.99 -12.14
C ILE A 154 -31.48 -22.34 -12.02
N LYS A 155 -31.72 -21.75 -10.85
CA LYS A 155 -32.99 -21.07 -10.54
C LYS A 155 -33.21 -19.86 -11.43
N THR A 156 -34.48 -19.50 -11.62
CA THR A 156 -34.87 -18.23 -12.24
C THR A 156 -34.24 -17.04 -11.52
N MET A 157 -33.77 -16.06 -12.29
CA MET A 157 -33.02 -14.90 -11.78
C MET A 157 -31.87 -15.30 -10.84
N GLY A 158 -31.31 -16.48 -11.06
CA GLY A 158 -30.37 -17.16 -10.17
C GLY A 158 -28.93 -17.07 -10.63
N TYR A 159 -28.02 -17.26 -9.68
CA TYR A 159 -26.59 -17.40 -9.87
C TYR A 159 -26.11 -18.74 -9.30
N THR A 160 -25.21 -19.41 -10.02
CA THR A 160 -24.53 -20.62 -9.54
C THR A 160 -23.02 -20.49 -9.76
N ASN A 161 -22.24 -20.76 -8.71
CA ASN A 161 -20.78 -20.85 -8.79
C ASN A 161 -20.35 -22.32 -8.74
N LEU A 162 -19.52 -22.74 -9.68
CA LEU A 162 -19.03 -24.11 -9.81
C LEU A 162 -17.51 -24.13 -9.84
N ASP A 163 -16.91 -24.80 -8.86
CA ASP A 163 -15.47 -25.08 -8.87
C ASP A 163 -15.25 -26.44 -9.53
N ILE A 164 -14.57 -26.44 -10.67
CA ILE A 164 -14.34 -27.63 -11.50
C ILE A 164 -12.89 -28.10 -11.33
N PRO A 165 -12.66 -29.22 -10.64
CA PRO A 165 -11.34 -29.80 -10.48
C PRO A 165 -10.93 -30.67 -11.67
N ASN A 166 -9.63 -30.96 -11.76
CA ASN A 166 -9.00 -31.84 -12.76
C ASN A 166 -9.08 -31.31 -14.22
N VAL A 167 -8.94 -29.99 -14.36
CA VAL A 167 -8.87 -29.30 -15.64
C VAL A 167 -7.40 -28.99 -15.93
N TYR A 168 -6.88 -29.57 -17.00
CA TYR A 168 -5.51 -29.33 -17.47
C TYR A 168 -5.61 -28.81 -18.90
N GLY A 169 -5.13 -27.58 -19.11
CA GLY A 169 -5.31 -26.82 -20.35
C GLY A 169 -6.77 -26.44 -20.63
N GLU A 170 -7.09 -26.19 -21.90
CA GLU A 170 -8.45 -25.95 -22.37
C GLU A 170 -9.12 -27.26 -22.79
N LYS A 171 -10.32 -27.50 -22.27
CA LYS A 171 -11.17 -28.63 -22.65
C LYS A 171 -12.55 -28.12 -23.03
N VAL A 172 -13.09 -28.69 -24.09
CA VAL A 172 -14.41 -28.35 -24.59
C VAL A 172 -15.33 -29.54 -24.39
N VAL A 173 -16.51 -29.29 -23.81
CA VAL A 173 -17.45 -30.31 -23.36
C VAL A 173 -18.83 -29.99 -23.89
N ASP A 174 -19.52 -31.00 -24.42
CA ASP A 174 -20.91 -30.86 -24.82
C ASP A 174 -21.78 -30.65 -23.58
N PHE A 175 -22.64 -29.64 -23.63
CA PHE A 175 -23.60 -29.39 -22.58
C PHE A 175 -25.03 -29.60 -23.06
N SER A 176 -25.90 -29.96 -22.12
CA SER A 176 -27.35 -30.01 -22.31
C SER A 176 -28.02 -29.20 -21.21
N ILE A 177 -28.91 -28.29 -21.62
CA ILE A 177 -29.76 -27.56 -20.68
C ILE A 177 -31.19 -28.02 -20.91
N THR A 178 -31.84 -28.44 -19.83
CA THR A 178 -33.24 -28.90 -19.85
C THR A 178 -34.07 -28.02 -18.90
N GLY A 179 -35.37 -27.88 -19.16
CA GLY A 179 -36.26 -27.02 -18.37
C GLY A 179 -36.74 -25.80 -19.14
N CYS A 180 -37.20 -24.77 -18.42
CA CYS A 180 -37.74 -23.52 -18.99
C CYS A 180 -38.94 -23.68 -19.96
N ASP A 181 -39.69 -24.78 -19.92
CA ASP A 181 -40.93 -25.02 -20.69
C ASP A 181 -40.86 -24.64 -22.18
N GLY A 182 -39.72 -24.86 -22.83
CA GLY A 182 -39.51 -24.55 -24.24
C GLY A 182 -39.17 -23.09 -24.57
N LYS A 183 -38.92 -22.25 -23.56
CA LYS A 183 -38.39 -20.87 -23.74
C LYS A 183 -36.91 -20.82 -24.15
N ILE A 184 -36.22 -21.96 -24.12
CA ILE A 184 -34.82 -22.09 -24.54
C ILE A 184 -34.73 -22.98 -25.78
N ASN A 185 -33.95 -22.55 -26.77
CA ASN A 185 -33.72 -23.30 -27.99
C ASN A 185 -32.22 -23.37 -28.33
N TYR A 186 -31.48 -24.11 -27.49
CA TYR A 186 -30.06 -24.34 -27.73
C TYR A 186 -29.85 -25.43 -28.78
N GLN A 187 -29.03 -25.14 -29.79
CA GLN A 187 -28.68 -26.15 -30.80
C GLN A 187 -27.88 -27.29 -30.18
N THR A 188 -28.14 -28.51 -30.65
CA THR A 188 -27.34 -29.71 -30.39
C THR A 188 -25.91 -29.47 -30.90
N GLY A 189 -24.92 -29.44 -30.00
CA GLY A 189 -23.51 -29.11 -30.31
C GLY A 189 -23.02 -27.76 -29.77
N SER A 190 -23.76 -27.15 -28.85
CA SER A 190 -23.27 -26.00 -28.08
C SER A 190 -22.20 -26.48 -27.09
N ASN A 191 -21.03 -25.84 -27.15
CA ASN A 191 -19.82 -26.27 -26.47
C ASN A 191 -19.53 -25.40 -25.24
N LEU A 192 -19.25 -26.05 -24.11
CA LEU A 192 -18.79 -25.39 -22.87
C LEU A 192 -17.28 -25.55 -22.77
N SER A 193 -16.57 -24.44 -22.72
CA SER A 193 -15.12 -24.41 -22.50
C SER A 193 -14.83 -24.41 -21.00
N VAL A 194 -13.91 -25.27 -20.59
CA VAL A 194 -13.34 -25.31 -19.25
C VAL A 194 -11.86 -25.07 -19.40
N ILE A 195 -11.35 -23.98 -18.83
CA ILE A 195 -9.97 -23.53 -19.01
C ILE A 195 -9.30 -23.47 -17.65
N GLU A 196 -8.18 -24.20 -17.52
CA GLU A 196 -7.35 -24.19 -16.32
C GLU A 196 -6.91 -22.76 -15.94
N LYS A 197 -6.92 -22.45 -14.62
CA LYS A 197 -6.55 -21.13 -14.06
C LYS A 197 -7.44 -19.95 -14.48
N GLU A 198 -8.55 -20.20 -15.17
CA GLU A 198 -9.49 -19.14 -15.55
C GLU A 198 -10.79 -19.20 -14.74
N THR A 199 -11.35 -18.01 -14.50
CA THR A 199 -12.72 -17.85 -14.04
C THR A 199 -13.57 -17.41 -15.23
N LEU A 200 -14.44 -18.30 -15.69
CA LEU A 200 -15.34 -18.04 -16.81
C LEU A 200 -16.73 -17.79 -16.27
N PHE A 201 -17.48 -16.93 -16.96
CA PHE A 201 -18.91 -16.87 -16.76
C PHE A 201 -19.67 -17.23 -18.01
N TYR A 202 -20.84 -17.81 -17.79
CA TYR A 202 -21.82 -18.11 -18.79
C TYR A 202 -23.15 -17.52 -18.38
N TYR A 203 -23.92 -17.03 -19.33
CA TYR A 203 -25.28 -16.62 -19.05
C TYR A 203 -26.24 -17.05 -20.15
N MET A 204 -27.49 -17.24 -19.72
CA MET A 204 -28.53 -17.84 -20.55
C MET A 204 -29.32 -16.76 -21.29
N LEU A 205 -29.35 -16.85 -22.61
CA LEU A 205 -30.33 -16.19 -23.46
C LEU A 205 -31.32 -17.24 -24.01
N PRO A 206 -32.50 -16.85 -24.52
CA PRO A 206 -33.45 -17.79 -25.13
C PRO A 206 -32.85 -18.61 -26.27
N ASP A 207 -32.00 -17.99 -27.10
CA ASP A 207 -31.45 -18.61 -28.31
C ASP A 207 -29.98 -19.01 -28.20
N SER A 208 -29.27 -18.56 -27.17
CA SER A 208 -27.82 -18.79 -27.05
C SER A 208 -27.34 -18.88 -25.59
N PHE A 209 -26.23 -19.58 -25.41
CA PHE A 209 -25.51 -19.66 -24.13
C PHE A 209 -24.19 -18.95 -24.31
N VAL A 210 -24.10 -17.73 -23.78
CA VAL A 210 -22.99 -16.82 -24.08
C VAL A 210 -21.90 -16.99 -23.03
N ARG A 211 -20.66 -17.15 -23.51
CA ARG A 211 -19.44 -17.16 -22.70
C ARG A 211 -18.89 -15.75 -22.58
N GLY A 212 -18.43 -15.39 -21.39
CA GLY A 212 -17.55 -14.25 -21.16
C GLY A 212 -16.44 -14.59 -20.17
N GLN A 213 -15.49 -13.67 -20.04
CA GLN A 213 -14.41 -13.77 -19.06
C GLN A 213 -14.80 -13.00 -17.82
N ASP A 214 -14.67 -13.63 -16.65
CA ASP A 214 -15.00 -12.96 -15.40
C ASP A 214 -13.74 -12.30 -14.83
N ASP A 215 -13.82 -11.00 -14.57
CA ASP A 215 -12.82 -10.27 -13.80
C ASP A 215 -13.35 -10.14 -12.37
N ILE A 216 -12.75 -10.92 -11.48
CA ILE A 216 -13.15 -11.01 -10.08
C ILE A 216 -12.31 -10.07 -9.21
N GLU A 217 -11.28 -9.46 -9.82
CA GLU A 217 -10.38 -8.55 -9.16
C GLU A 217 -11.09 -7.23 -8.88
N ARG A 218 -10.80 -6.70 -7.70
CA ARG A 218 -11.31 -5.39 -7.29
C ARG A 218 -10.72 -4.32 -8.22
N ASP A 219 -11.42 -3.20 -8.36
CA ASP A 219 -10.87 -2.03 -9.06
C ASP A 219 -9.61 -1.53 -8.35
N GLU A 220 -8.62 -1.05 -9.11
CA GLU A 220 -7.37 -0.53 -8.56
C GLU A 220 -7.59 0.64 -7.59
N ASN A 221 -8.65 1.43 -7.80
CA ASN A 221 -9.04 2.55 -6.94
C ASN A 221 -10.04 2.16 -5.85
N GLY A 222 -10.41 0.88 -5.74
CA GLY A 222 -11.39 0.38 -4.78
C GLY A 222 -12.85 0.72 -5.11
N LEU A 223 -13.13 1.21 -6.33
CA LEU A 223 -14.49 1.48 -6.78
C LEU A 223 -15.28 0.16 -6.98
N PRO A 224 -16.60 0.15 -6.72
CA PRO A 224 -17.43 -0.98 -7.08
C PRO A 224 -17.45 -1.19 -8.60
N LYS A 225 -17.30 -2.44 -9.02
CA LYS A 225 -17.49 -2.84 -10.42
C LYS A 225 -18.85 -3.48 -10.59
N ILE A 226 -19.54 -3.15 -11.68
CA ILE A 226 -20.83 -3.74 -12.01
C ILE A 226 -20.83 -4.31 -13.42
N ARG A 227 -21.49 -5.46 -13.58
CA ARG A 227 -21.86 -6.05 -14.87
C ARG A 227 -23.37 -6.14 -14.94
N THR A 228 -23.92 -5.93 -16.13
CA THR A 228 -25.35 -6.12 -16.38
C THR A 228 -25.55 -7.27 -17.36
N LEU A 229 -26.41 -8.22 -17.00
CA LEU A 229 -26.79 -9.34 -17.85
C LEU A 229 -28.29 -9.31 -18.07
N VAL A 230 -28.67 -9.19 -19.34
CA VAL A 230 -30.08 -9.02 -19.75
C VAL A 230 -30.52 -10.24 -20.55
N ASN A 231 -31.76 -10.70 -20.33
CA ASN A 231 -32.33 -11.85 -21.06
C ASN A 231 -32.59 -11.58 -22.57
N LYS A 232 -32.48 -10.33 -23.02
CA LYS A 232 -32.68 -9.89 -24.40
C LYS A 232 -31.76 -8.72 -24.71
N ARG A 233 -31.12 -8.72 -25.89
CA ARG A 233 -30.27 -7.62 -26.36
C ARG A 233 -31.14 -6.45 -26.83
N VAL A 234 -31.07 -5.31 -26.14
CA VAL A 234 -31.83 -4.08 -26.44
C VAL A 234 -30.86 -2.87 -26.44
N GLU A 235 -31.35 -1.66 -26.72
CA GLU A 235 -30.61 -0.41 -26.45
C GLU A 235 -30.33 -0.25 -24.93
N ASP A 236 -29.37 0.61 -24.59
CA ASP A 236 -28.81 0.76 -23.24
C ASP A 236 -29.89 1.02 -22.17
N PHE A 237 -29.70 0.41 -21.00
CA PHE A 237 -30.61 0.52 -19.87
C PHE A 237 -30.13 1.58 -18.88
N ASN A 238 -31.00 2.49 -18.45
CA ASN A 238 -30.60 3.59 -17.59
C ASN A 238 -30.90 3.30 -16.10
N LEU A 239 -29.88 3.28 -15.26
CA LEU A 239 -30.01 3.39 -13.80
C LEU A 239 -29.95 4.86 -13.38
N THR A 240 -30.72 5.24 -12.36
CA THR A 240 -30.65 6.59 -11.79
C THR A 240 -30.09 6.54 -10.38
N TYR A 241 -29.13 7.41 -10.06
CA TYR A 241 -28.60 7.53 -8.70
C TYR A 241 -29.71 7.96 -7.72
N SER A 242 -29.84 7.28 -6.58
CA SER A 242 -30.96 7.52 -5.66
C SER A 242 -30.85 8.84 -4.88
N ASP A 243 -29.64 9.39 -4.71
CA ASP A 243 -29.39 10.61 -3.91
C ASP A 243 -29.40 11.90 -4.76
N SER A 244 -29.32 11.75 -6.09
CA SER A 244 -29.44 12.86 -7.03
C SER A 244 -30.06 12.37 -8.33
N GLU A 245 -31.28 12.80 -8.65
CA GLU A 245 -31.98 12.51 -9.93
C GLU A 245 -31.25 13.01 -11.18
N LYS A 246 -30.02 13.51 -11.07
CA LYS A 246 -29.23 14.13 -12.14
C LYS A 246 -28.20 13.21 -12.78
N ASP A 247 -27.69 12.21 -12.04
CA ASP A 247 -26.69 11.29 -12.58
C ASP A 247 -27.37 9.99 -12.99
N VAL A 248 -27.67 9.92 -14.29
CA VAL A 248 -28.17 8.72 -14.95
C VAL A 248 -26.97 7.91 -15.42
N LEU A 249 -26.83 6.69 -14.89
CA LEU A 249 -25.84 5.73 -15.31
C LEU A 249 -26.44 4.83 -16.38
N ASN A 250 -25.92 4.92 -17.60
CA ASN A 250 -26.33 4.05 -18.68
C ASN A 250 -25.57 2.72 -18.56
N LEU A 251 -26.31 1.65 -18.30
CA LEU A 251 -25.85 0.28 -18.34
C LEU A 251 -25.99 -0.25 -19.78
N PRO A 252 -24.89 -0.58 -20.45
CA PRO A 252 -24.98 -1.16 -21.77
C PRO A 252 -25.67 -2.53 -21.71
N SER A 253 -26.73 -2.72 -22.48
CA SER A 253 -27.42 -4.02 -22.58
C SER A 253 -26.70 -4.98 -23.53
N ASN A 254 -25.79 -4.46 -24.36
CA ASN A 254 -25.05 -5.19 -25.38
C ASN A 254 -23.58 -5.43 -25.01
N ASP A 255 -23.13 -4.90 -23.88
CA ASP A 255 -21.76 -5.06 -23.39
C ASP A 255 -21.79 -5.83 -22.06
N ASP A 256 -21.10 -6.95 -22.04
CA ASP A 256 -21.03 -7.86 -20.90
C ASP A 256 -19.78 -7.57 -20.04
N SER A 257 -19.06 -6.48 -20.30
CA SER A 257 -17.89 -6.08 -19.51
C SER A 257 -18.27 -5.47 -18.15
N LEU A 258 -17.28 -5.41 -17.27
CA LEU A 258 -17.40 -4.81 -15.95
C LEU A 258 -17.04 -3.33 -16.04
N PHE A 259 -17.85 -2.48 -15.41
CA PHE A 259 -17.63 -1.04 -15.36
C PHE A 259 -17.53 -0.56 -13.92
N SER A 260 -16.56 0.32 -13.63
CA SER A 260 -16.39 0.93 -12.32
C SER A 260 -17.37 2.08 -12.14
N ILE A 261 -18.06 2.12 -10.99
CA ILE A 261 -19.06 3.13 -10.67
C ILE A 261 -18.76 3.78 -9.31
N ASN A 262 -19.43 4.89 -9.01
CA ASN A 262 -19.36 5.47 -7.67
C ASN A 262 -20.17 4.60 -6.68
N PRO A 263 -19.71 4.47 -5.42
CA PRO A 263 -20.50 3.79 -4.40
C PRO A 263 -21.80 4.56 -4.09
N GLY A 264 -22.84 3.83 -3.71
CA GLY A 264 -24.11 4.43 -3.34
C GLY A 264 -25.31 3.54 -3.57
N SER A 265 -26.49 4.12 -3.39
CA SER A 265 -27.77 3.47 -3.67
C SER A 265 -28.32 3.94 -5.02
N TYR A 266 -28.70 2.99 -5.86
CA TYR A 266 -29.19 3.22 -7.22
C TYR A 266 -30.63 2.71 -7.32
N LYS A 267 -31.47 3.46 -8.03
CA LYS A 267 -32.83 3.05 -8.35
C LYS A 267 -32.90 2.63 -9.81
N VAL A 268 -33.58 1.51 -10.03
CA VAL A 268 -33.88 1.02 -11.37
C VAL A 268 -35.01 1.86 -11.95
N GLN A 269 -34.80 2.49 -13.10
CA GLN A 269 -35.89 3.19 -13.79
C GLN A 269 -36.98 2.16 -14.15
N SER A 270 -38.23 2.48 -13.86
CA SER A 270 -39.38 1.60 -14.13
C SER A 270 -39.49 0.33 -13.26
N PHE A 271 -38.69 0.17 -12.20
CA PHE A 271 -38.84 -0.95 -11.24
C PHE A 271 -38.58 -0.53 -9.78
N PRO A 272 -39.44 -0.88 -8.79
CA PRO A 272 -39.37 -0.37 -7.43
C PRO A 272 -38.33 -1.11 -6.55
N LYS A 273 -37.10 -1.30 -7.04
CA LYS A 273 -36.00 -1.92 -6.28
C LYS A 273 -34.79 -1.01 -6.19
N GLU A 274 -34.22 -0.95 -5.00
CA GLU A 274 -33.00 -0.21 -4.70
C GLU A 274 -31.81 -1.18 -4.71
N LEU A 275 -30.76 -0.83 -5.44
CA LEU A 275 -29.51 -1.57 -5.55
C LEU A 275 -28.43 -0.80 -4.78
N LYS A 276 -27.69 -1.48 -3.89
CA LYS A 276 -26.65 -0.84 -3.08
C LYS A 276 -25.30 -1.39 -3.48
N PHE A 277 -24.40 -0.49 -3.87
CA PHE A 277 -23.04 -0.84 -4.28
C PHE A 277 -22.04 -0.19 -3.35
N TYR A 278 -21.28 -1.04 -2.66
CA TYR A 278 -20.23 -0.65 -1.72
C TYR A 278 -18.84 -0.82 -2.33
N LEU A 279 -17.87 -0.06 -1.82
CA LEU A 279 -16.48 -0.06 -2.26
C LEU A 279 -15.88 -1.48 -2.28
N GLY A 280 -15.07 -1.76 -3.31
CA GLY A 280 -14.39 -3.04 -3.52
C GLY A 280 -15.31 -4.22 -3.86
N GLY A 281 -16.62 -4.03 -3.92
CA GLY A 281 -17.56 -5.08 -4.34
C GLY A 281 -17.61 -5.23 -5.85
N VAL A 282 -17.68 -6.47 -6.33
CA VAL A 282 -17.96 -6.78 -7.74
C VAL A 282 -19.36 -7.35 -7.81
N TYR A 283 -20.24 -6.70 -8.56
CA TYR A 283 -21.66 -7.05 -8.62
C TYR A 283 -22.07 -7.44 -10.02
N THR A 284 -22.93 -8.45 -10.13
CA THR A 284 -23.62 -8.77 -11.39
C THR A 284 -25.11 -8.54 -11.22
N VAL A 285 -25.67 -7.64 -12.03
CA VAL A 285 -27.08 -7.30 -12.08
C VAL A 285 -27.76 -8.12 -13.17
N LEU A 286 -28.76 -8.91 -12.80
CA LEU A 286 -29.60 -9.66 -13.72
C LEU A 286 -30.88 -8.87 -13.97
N VAL A 287 -31.21 -8.67 -15.25
CA VAL A 287 -32.41 -7.96 -15.68
C VAL A 287 -33.24 -8.86 -16.59
N SER A 288 -34.51 -9.05 -16.23
CA SER A 288 -35.49 -9.75 -17.06
C SER A 288 -36.42 -8.74 -17.71
N LEU A 289 -36.44 -8.73 -19.04
CA LEU A 289 -37.31 -7.90 -19.86
C LEU A 289 -38.45 -8.73 -20.45
N ASP A 290 -39.63 -8.13 -20.54
CA ASP A 290 -40.73 -8.66 -21.34
C ASP A 290 -40.55 -8.32 -22.84
N ASN A 291 -41.42 -8.86 -23.68
CA ASN A 291 -41.46 -8.63 -25.13
C ASN A 291 -41.54 -7.14 -25.51
N ASN A 292 -42.18 -6.32 -24.67
CA ASN A 292 -42.30 -4.87 -24.82
C ASN A 292 -41.05 -4.09 -24.35
N ASN A 293 -39.99 -4.79 -23.94
CA ASN A 293 -38.77 -4.23 -23.33
C ASN A 293 -39.00 -3.54 -21.98
N ASP A 294 -40.13 -3.82 -21.31
CA ASP A 294 -40.37 -3.38 -19.93
C ASP A 294 -39.64 -4.30 -18.94
N VAL A 295 -39.11 -3.72 -17.87
CA VAL A 295 -38.41 -4.44 -16.80
C VAL A 295 -39.41 -5.23 -15.96
N GLN A 296 -39.35 -6.55 -16.02
CA GLN A 296 -40.22 -7.45 -15.26
C GLN A 296 -39.61 -7.82 -13.90
N ASN A 297 -38.31 -8.07 -13.86
CA ASN A 297 -37.60 -8.42 -12.63
C ASN A 297 -36.14 -7.98 -12.66
N VAL A 298 -35.60 -7.59 -11.51
CA VAL A 298 -34.19 -7.25 -11.32
C VAL A 298 -33.66 -7.91 -10.06
N GLU A 299 -32.60 -8.67 -10.21
CA GLU A 299 -31.82 -9.23 -9.10
C GLU A 299 -30.35 -8.82 -9.25
N TYR A 300 -29.62 -8.78 -8.14
CA TYR A 300 -28.18 -8.53 -8.19
C TYR A 300 -27.46 -9.44 -7.23
N TYR A 301 -26.26 -9.85 -7.63
CA TYR A 301 -25.43 -10.77 -6.87
C TYR A 301 -24.07 -10.14 -6.60
N GLU A 302 -23.59 -10.31 -5.38
CA GLU A 302 -22.26 -9.94 -4.96
C GLU A 302 -21.31 -11.09 -5.33
N VAL A 303 -20.58 -10.91 -6.42
CA VAL A 303 -19.61 -11.88 -6.93
C VAL A 303 -18.34 -11.84 -6.08
N THR A 304 -17.89 -10.63 -5.77
CA THR A 304 -16.81 -10.37 -4.82
C THR A 304 -17.38 -9.51 -3.70
N GLN A 305 -17.17 -9.94 -2.45
CA GLN A 305 -17.67 -9.22 -1.28
C GLN A 305 -17.05 -7.81 -1.20
N PRO A 306 -17.82 -6.80 -0.78
CA PRO A 306 -17.30 -5.46 -0.59
C PRO A 306 -16.29 -5.40 0.56
N ASN A 307 -15.52 -4.31 0.58
CA ASN A 307 -14.55 -4.05 1.64
C ASN A 307 -15.28 -4.00 2.99
N SER A 308 -14.86 -4.84 3.94
CA SER A 308 -15.48 -4.94 5.27
C SER A 308 -14.60 -4.37 6.40
N VAL A 309 -13.29 -4.24 6.15
CA VAL A 309 -12.34 -3.69 7.12
C VAL A 309 -12.31 -2.17 6.98
N HIS A 310 -12.68 -1.47 8.05
CA HIS A 310 -12.76 -0.01 8.05
C HIS A 310 -11.39 0.66 7.94
N ILE A 311 -11.26 1.70 7.11
CA ILE A 311 -10.00 2.40 6.80
C ILE A 311 -9.26 2.96 8.03
N LEU A 312 -9.97 3.27 9.10
CA LEU A 312 -9.39 3.77 10.36
C LEU A 312 -8.47 2.76 11.06
N TRP A 313 -8.49 1.48 10.69
CA TRP A 313 -7.50 0.50 11.15
C TRP A 313 -6.07 0.79 10.67
N LEU A 314 -5.89 1.76 9.76
CA LEU A 314 -4.57 2.30 9.41
C LEU A 314 -4.02 3.28 10.46
N ILE A 315 -4.85 3.86 11.33
CA ILE A 315 -4.38 4.85 12.31
C ILE A 315 -3.32 4.28 13.26
N PRO A 316 -3.46 3.07 13.84
CA PRO A 316 -2.44 2.50 14.72
C PRO A 316 -1.05 2.39 14.08
N GLN A 317 -0.94 1.94 12.82
CA GLN A 317 0.35 1.86 12.13
C GLN A 317 0.93 3.24 11.82
N TYR A 318 0.11 4.22 11.43
CA TYR A 318 0.54 5.61 11.27
C TYR A 318 1.06 6.21 12.59
N VAL A 319 0.37 5.99 13.71
CA VAL A 319 0.82 6.44 15.03
C VAL A 319 2.18 5.86 15.38
N VAL A 320 2.39 4.57 15.17
CA VAL A 320 3.64 3.90 15.53
C VAL A 320 4.78 4.33 14.61
N ILE A 321 4.54 4.47 13.29
CA ILE A 321 5.59 4.87 12.36
C ILE A 321 6.00 6.33 12.54
N THR A 322 5.07 7.25 12.81
CA THR A 322 5.38 8.66 13.07
C THR A 322 6.18 8.83 14.37
N ALA A 323 5.87 8.03 15.40
CA ALA A 323 6.70 7.97 16.60
C ALA A 323 8.11 7.47 16.27
N GLY A 324 8.23 6.45 15.41
CA GLY A 324 9.50 5.95 14.89
C GLY A 324 10.29 7.01 14.13
N GLU A 325 9.63 7.76 13.23
CA GLU A 325 10.21 8.85 12.45
C GLU A 325 10.83 9.93 13.35
N ILE A 326 10.11 10.40 14.36
CA ILE A 326 10.61 11.46 15.26
C ILE A 326 11.85 10.99 16.02
N MET A 327 11.84 9.73 16.47
CA MET A 327 12.97 9.15 17.18
C MET A 327 14.16 8.82 16.27
N PHE A 328 13.93 8.58 14.98
CA PHE A 328 14.98 8.24 14.00
C PHE A 328 15.44 9.45 13.18
N SER A 329 14.54 10.05 12.40
CA SER A 329 14.82 11.13 11.44
C SER A 329 15.22 12.43 12.13
N ILE A 330 14.37 12.96 13.02
CA ILE A 330 14.62 14.26 13.68
C ILE A 330 15.85 14.16 14.58
N THR A 331 15.92 13.11 15.38
CA THR A 331 17.08 12.85 16.26
C THR A 331 18.35 12.57 15.44
N GLY A 332 18.24 11.89 14.30
CA GLY A 332 19.37 11.61 13.41
C GLY A 332 19.94 12.85 12.74
N LEU A 333 19.08 13.78 12.32
CA LEU A 333 19.48 15.09 11.81
C LEU A 333 20.16 15.94 12.90
N GLU A 334 19.60 15.98 14.11
CA GLU A 334 20.19 16.67 15.25
C GLU A 334 21.56 16.06 15.62
N PHE A 335 21.66 14.73 15.64
CA PHE A 335 22.91 14.01 15.86
C PHE A 335 23.95 14.35 14.78
N SER A 336 23.57 14.26 13.50
CA SER A 336 24.42 14.60 12.36
C SER A 336 24.99 16.01 12.49
N TYR A 337 24.13 16.98 12.83
CA TYR A 337 24.54 18.37 12.99
C TYR A 337 25.45 18.59 14.21
N SER A 338 25.15 17.94 15.34
CA SER A 338 25.92 18.09 16.59
C SER A 338 27.30 17.44 16.54
N GLN A 339 27.45 16.36 15.76
CA GLN A 339 28.72 15.63 15.62
C GLN A 339 29.54 16.09 14.40
N ALA A 340 29.03 17.05 13.62
CA ALA A 340 29.70 17.56 12.44
C ALA A 340 30.73 18.66 12.79
N PRO A 341 31.97 18.58 12.23
CA PRO A 341 32.91 19.69 12.28
C PRO A 341 32.31 20.96 11.68
N VAL A 342 32.70 22.13 12.19
CA VAL A 342 32.17 23.43 11.76
C VAL A 342 32.29 23.62 10.24
N THR A 343 33.39 23.13 9.65
CA THR A 343 33.69 23.18 8.22
C THR A 343 32.92 22.15 7.38
N MET A 344 32.37 21.10 8.00
CA MET A 344 31.80 19.91 7.32
C MET A 344 30.30 19.70 7.58
N LYS A 345 29.62 20.60 8.32
CA LYS A 345 28.18 20.48 8.62
C LYS A 345 27.31 20.29 7.38
N SER A 346 27.57 21.07 6.33
CA SER A 346 26.83 20.96 5.07
C SER A 346 27.09 19.63 4.36
N VAL A 347 28.32 19.12 4.42
CA VAL A 347 28.70 17.84 3.80
C VAL A 347 27.97 16.67 4.49
N LEU A 348 27.92 16.68 5.82
CA LEU A 348 27.19 15.64 6.58
C LEU A 348 25.68 15.71 6.37
N THR A 349 25.12 16.91 6.27
CA THR A 349 23.69 17.10 5.96
C THR A 349 23.37 16.60 4.54
N ALA A 350 24.21 16.93 3.55
CA ALA A 350 24.06 16.43 2.19
C ALA A 350 24.20 14.91 2.11
N ALA A 351 25.14 14.32 2.85
CA ALA A 351 25.29 12.87 2.92
C ALA A 351 24.10 12.18 3.59
N PHE A 352 23.48 12.81 4.60
CA PHE A 352 22.25 12.31 5.20
C PHE A 352 21.12 12.26 4.17
N LEU A 353 20.89 13.32 3.41
CA LEU A 353 19.89 13.34 2.32
C LEU A 353 20.23 12.33 1.21
N LEU A 354 21.51 12.10 0.95
CA LEU A 354 21.94 11.06 0.01
C LEU A 354 21.51 9.66 0.47
N THR A 355 21.49 9.38 1.79
CA THR A 355 20.96 8.10 2.28
C THR A 355 19.48 7.93 1.95
N THR A 356 18.69 8.99 2.05
CA THR A 356 17.27 9.00 1.65
C THR A 356 17.13 8.74 0.15
N ALA A 357 17.95 9.37 -0.69
CA ALA A 357 17.93 9.14 -2.12
C ALA A 357 18.30 7.69 -2.50
N ILE A 358 19.30 7.09 -1.83
CA ILE A 358 19.65 5.68 -2.01
C ILE A 358 18.50 4.78 -1.55
N GLY A 359 17.85 5.09 -0.42
CA GLY A 359 16.69 4.34 0.06
C GLY A 359 15.54 4.33 -0.94
N ASN A 360 15.20 5.49 -1.51
CA ASN A 360 14.19 5.61 -2.54
C ASN A 360 14.52 4.80 -3.81
N LEU A 361 15.80 4.66 -4.17
CA LEU A 361 16.21 3.79 -5.29
C LEU A 361 16.05 2.29 -4.96
N ILE A 362 16.30 1.89 -3.70
CA ILE A 362 16.11 0.51 -3.25
C ILE A 362 14.62 0.11 -3.35
N ILE A 363 13.69 1.03 -3.04
CA ILE A 363 12.25 0.80 -3.15
C ILE A 363 11.85 0.37 -4.56
N VAL A 364 12.29 1.12 -5.58
CA VAL A 364 11.97 0.81 -6.98
C VAL A 364 12.44 -0.60 -7.37
N ILE A 365 13.60 -1.03 -6.86
CA ILE A 365 14.13 -2.38 -7.10
C ILE A 365 13.27 -3.44 -6.40
N ILE A 366 12.88 -3.21 -5.14
CA ILE A 366 12.06 -4.16 -4.37
C ILE A 366 10.65 -4.28 -4.99
N GLU A 367 10.00 -3.16 -5.30
CA GLU A 367 8.64 -3.15 -5.89
C GLU A 367 8.62 -3.78 -7.29
N SER A 368 9.67 -3.59 -8.09
CA SER A 368 9.77 -4.24 -9.41
C SER A 368 10.01 -5.75 -9.36
N ALA A 369 10.54 -6.26 -8.24
CA ALA A 369 10.87 -7.68 -8.10
C ALA A 369 9.66 -8.59 -7.86
N LYS A 370 8.50 -8.04 -7.45
CA LYS A 370 7.25 -8.81 -7.15
C LYS A 370 7.53 -10.12 -6.42
N ILE A 371 8.23 -10.04 -5.28
CA ILE A 371 8.80 -11.20 -4.59
C ILE A 371 7.69 -12.11 -4.05
N PHE A 372 6.61 -11.52 -3.53
CA PHE A 372 5.49 -12.23 -2.95
C PHE A 372 4.19 -11.86 -3.67
N GLU A 373 3.25 -12.80 -3.74
CA GLU A 373 1.90 -12.56 -4.29
C GLU A 373 1.02 -11.83 -3.26
N LYS A 374 1.28 -12.03 -1.97
CA LYS A 374 0.49 -11.48 -0.86
C LYS A 374 1.18 -10.27 -0.23
N GLN A 375 0.41 -9.20 -0.04
CA GLN A 375 0.92 -7.96 0.56
C GLN A 375 1.31 -8.16 2.05
N SER A 376 0.64 -9.06 2.77
CA SER A 376 0.99 -9.39 4.16
C SER A 376 2.41 -9.92 4.30
N GLU A 377 2.87 -10.72 3.34
CA GLU A 377 4.21 -11.31 3.31
C GLU A 377 5.28 -10.24 3.04
N ASP A 378 5.01 -9.28 2.14
CA ASP A 378 5.87 -8.12 1.91
C ASP A 378 6.05 -7.29 3.19
N PHE A 379 4.96 -6.99 3.91
CA PHE A 379 5.07 -6.22 5.14
C PHE A 379 5.81 -6.96 6.26
N LEU A 380 5.68 -8.29 6.34
CA LEU A 380 6.49 -9.09 7.27
C LEU A 380 7.97 -9.10 6.89
N LEU A 381 8.28 -9.18 5.60
CA LEU A 381 9.66 -9.04 5.11
C LEU A 381 10.23 -7.68 5.53
N TYR A 382 9.49 -6.59 5.32
CA TYR A 382 9.92 -5.23 5.66
C TYR A 382 10.15 -5.08 7.17
N ALA A 383 9.25 -5.63 8.00
CA ALA A 383 9.44 -5.65 9.45
C ALA A 383 10.73 -6.40 9.83
N GLY A 384 10.97 -7.57 9.24
CA GLY A 384 12.17 -8.37 9.49
C GLY A 384 13.47 -7.67 9.06
N LEU A 385 13.49 -7.08 7.86
CA LEU A 385 14.63 -6.32 7.35
C LEU A 385 14.93 -5.10 8.21
N MET A 386 13.89 -4.38 8.68
CA MET A 386 14.08 -3.25 9.58
C MET A 386 14.69 -3.66 10.91
N VAL A 387 14.26 -4.79 11.49
CA VAL A 387 14.86 -5.30 12.74
C VAL A 387 16.33 -5.66 12.53
N LEU A 388 16.67 -6.34 11.43
CA LEU A 388 18.05 -6.69 11.10
C LEU A 388 18.92 -5.44 10.90
N ASP A 389 18.40 -4.44 10.19
CA ASP A 389 19.07 -3.16 9.99
C ASP A 389 19.31 -2.42 11.32
N MET A 390 18.30 -2.40 12.22
CA MET A 390 18.44 -1.78 13.53
C MET A 390 19.39 -2.53 14.46
N ILE A 391 19.50 -3.85 14.33
CA ILE A 391 20.55 -4.62 15.03
C ILE A 391 21.92 -4.19 14.52
N LEU A 392 22.12 -4.13 13.20
CA LEU A 392 23.39 -3.69 12.61
C LEU A 392 23.75 -2.26 13.03
N PHE A 393 22.82 -1.33 12.89
CA PHE A 393 22.98 0.05 13.31
C PHE A 393 23.27 0.16 14.81
N GLY A 394 22.56 -0.60 15.64
CA GLY A 394 22.81 -0.66 17.09
C GLY A 394 24.21 -1.17 17.44
N LEU A 395 24.71 -2.21 16.77
CA LEU A 395 26.07 -2.72 16.95
C LEU A 395 27.13 -1.67 16.57
N MET A 396 26.89 -0.92 15.49
CA MET A 396 27.78 0.16 15.05
C MET A 396 27.73 1.35 16.02
N ALA A 397 26.54 1.70 16.49
CA ALA A 397 26.30 2.78 17.44
C ALA A 397 26.97 2.52 18.80
N MET A 398 26.98 1.27 19.29
CA MET A 398 27.68 0.91 20.54
C MET A 398 29.20 1.14 20.45
N LYS A 399 29.79 1.01 19.27
CA LYS A 399 31.22 1.26 19.03
C LYS A 399 31.53 2.73 18.78
N TYR A 400 30.52 3.57 18.59
CA TYR A 400 30.71 4.98 18.30
C TYR A 400 31.04 5.77 19.56
N LYS A 401 32.10 6.57 19.49
CA LYS A 401 32.50 7.48 20.57
C LYS A 401 32.05 8.89 20.21
N TYR A 402 31.15 9.45 21.03
CA TYR A 402 30.68 10.83 20.92
C TYR A 402 31.84 11.81 21.01
N ILE A 403 31.79 12.83 20.16
CA ILE A 403 32.76 13.90 20.05
C ILE A 403 32.11 15.18 20.59
N ASN A 404 32.71 15.78 21.61
CA ASN A 404 32.30 17.07 22.16
C ASN A 404 32.95 18.18 21.34
N MET A 405 32.18 18.79 20.43
CA MET A 405 32.72 19.80 19.51
C MET A 405 33.02 21.14 20.16
N GLU A 406 32.25 21.56 21.17
CA GLU A 406 32.48 22.84 21.89
C GLU A 406 33.83 22.84 22.62
N GLN A 407 34.18 21.73 23.29
CA GLN A 407 35.49 21.61 23.94
C GLN A 407 36.64 21.55 22.94
N ASN A 408 36.44 20.92 21.77
CA ASN A 408 37.47 20.88 20.74
C ASN A 408 37.69 22.25 20.09
N SER A 409 36.63 23.03 19.81
CA SER A 409 36.78 24.38 19.28
C SER A 409 37.48 25.31 20.26
N ASP A 410 37.16 25.24 21.55
CA ASP A 410 37.80 26.05 22.59
C ASP A 410 39.29 25.69 22.75
N ASN A 411 39.61 24.39 22.72
CA ASN A 411 40.99 23.91 22.77
C ASN A 411 41.78 24.30 21.52
N GLU A 412 41.19 24.21 20.32
CA GLU A 412 41.82 24.65 19.08
C GLU A 412 42.02 26.17 19.04
N GLU A 413 41.10 26.96 19.60
CA GLU A 413 41.30 28.40 19.77
C GLU A 413 42.44 28.72 20.75
N LEU A 414 42.52 27.98 21.86
CA LEU A 414 43.57 28.15 22.87
C LEU A 414 44.95 27.76 22.33
N GLU A 415 45.06 26.65 21.59
CA GLU A 415 46.29 26.22 20.91
C GLU A 415 46.71 27.23 19.82
N ASN A 416 45.76 27.72 19.01
CA ASN A 416 46.06 28.75 18.02
C ASN A 416 46.53 30.06 18.67
N LYS A 417 46.00 30.41 19.86
CA LYS A 417 46.44 31.58 20.63
C LYS A 417 47.82 31.36 21.27
N SER A 418 48.16 30.17 21.74
CA SER A 418 49.49 29.88 22.30
C SER A 418 50.57 29.83 21.22
N GLU A 419 50.30 29.21 20.07
CA GLU A 419 51.23 29.16 18.94
C GLU A 419 51.50 30.55 18.35
N ARG A 420 50.49 31.45 18.31
CA ARG A 420 50.70 32.85 17.92
C ARG A 420 51.59 33.61 18.91
N LYS A 421 51.53 33.29 20.20
CA LYS A 421 52.41 33.87 21.21
C LYS A 421 53.84 33.35 21.08
N GLU A 422 54.03 32.06 20.80
CA GLU A 422 55.35 31.48 20.54
C GLU A 422 55.97 31.99 19.24
N SER A 423 55.20 32.11 18.15
CA SER A 423 55.72 32.64 16.89
C SER A 423 56.13 34.11 16.98
N ASN A 424 55.47 34.89 17.84
CA ASN A 424 55.82 36.30 18.08
C ASN A 424 56.99 36.46 19.08
N ALA A 425 57.38 35.39 19.79
CA ALA A 425 58.51 35.41 20.72
C ALA A 425 59.84 35.01 20.05
N ILE A 426 59.79 34.36 18.89
CA ILE A 426 60.95 33.93 18.10
C ILE A 426 61.07 34.84 16.87
N ASP A 427 61.45 36.10 17.07
CA ASP A 427 62.30 36.89 16.15
C ASP A 427 62.36 38.35 16.58
N ASN A 428 63.45 38.74 17.27
CA ASN A 428 64.09 40.02 16.95
C ASN A 428 65.61 39.96 17.24
N PRO A 429 66.45 39.52 16.28
CA PRO A 429 67.90 39.56 16.42
C PRO A 429 68.52 40.95 16.19
N THR A 430 67.74 42.04 16.10
CA THR A 430 68.21 43.31 15.52
C THR A 430 68.50 44.43 16.52
N PHE A 431 68.76 44.14 17.79
CA PHE A 431 69.25 45.15 18.75
C PHE A 431 70.60 44.72 19.33
N LYS A 432 71.66 44.82 18.52
CA LYS A 432 73.02 45.07 19.03
C LYS A 432 73.22 46.58 19.01
N HIS A 433 73.17 47.20 20.19
CA HIS A 433 73.69 48.54 20.40
C HIS A 433 75.20 48.51 20.13
N ASN A 434 75.63 49.09 19.01
CA ASN A 434 76.96 49.64 18.86
C ASN A 434 76.77 51.15 18.91
N ASP A 435 77.17 51.78 20.00
CA ASP A 435 77.52 53.20 20.08
C ASP A 435 78.54 53.33 21.23
N ASP A 436 79.81 53.10 20.88
CA ASP A 436 80.95 53.72 21.55
C ASP A 436 81.39 54.91 20.67
N ASP A 437 81.85 55.99 21.31
CA ASP A 437 82.53 57.20 20.81
C ASP A 437 81.69 58.42 20.37
N ALA A 438 81.39 59.32 21.32
CA ALA A 438 81.95 60.70 21.41
C ALA A 438 81.27 61.53 22.51
#